data_AF-A0A0G0HB42-F1
#
_entry.id   AF-A0A0G0HB42-F1
#
_cell.length_a   1.000
_cell.length_b   1.000
_cell.length_c   1.000
_cell.angle_alpha   90.00
_cell.angle_beta   90.00
_cell.angle_gamma   90.00
#
_symmetry.space_group_name_H-M   'P 1'
#
loop_
_entity.id
_entity.type
_entity.pdbx_description
1 polymer ?
#
loop_
_entity_poly.entity_id
_entity_poly.type
_entity_poly.pdbx_seq_one_letter_code
_entity_poly.pdbx_strand_id
1 'polypeptide(L)'
;MPLYFITGNKNKLAEVKSVIADVEQLDINLPEIQEIDAHKIIAEKLHEAFHHHSGEFIVEDTSLYLSCLNGLPGPLIKWFMQTIGNEGIARIAEKFENAEAEARTIIGYAKNKEEIKYFEGVIKGKIVKPRGETKFGWDPIFQPDGYDKTFAEMKAEEKNNISMRRLALEKLKEFLRIK
;
A
#
# COMPACT_ATOMS: atom_id res chain seq x y z
N MET A 1 18.09 -14.99 10.43
CA MET A 1 18.46 -13.55 10.41
C MET A 1 17.20 -12.74 10.66
N PRO A 2 17.27 -11.59 11.35
CA PRO A 2 16.09 -10.76 11.58
C PRO A 2 15.53 -10.24 10.25
N LEU A 3 14.20 -10.17 10.16
CA LEU A 3 13.47 -9.59 9.05
C LEU A 3 13.07 -8.16 9.42
N TYR A 4 13.62 -7.19 8.71
CA TYR A 4 13.40 -5.78 8.99
C TYR A 4 12.31 -5.20 8.09
N PHE A 5 11.35 -4.48 8.67
CA PHE A 5 10.39 -3.66 7.94
C PHE A 5 10.74 -2.19 8.03
N ILE A 6 11.01 -1.59 6.88
CA ILE A 6 11.38 -0.18 6.80
C ILE A 6 10.13 0.66 6.66
N THR A 7 9.75 1.31 7.75
CA THR A 7 8.57 2.17 7.82
C THR A 7 8.65 3.11 9.02
N GLY A 8 8.21 4.35 8.83
CA GLY A 8 7.85 5.25 9.93
C GLY A 8 6.36 5.20 10.31
N ASN A 9 5.55 4.42 9.58
CA ASN A 9 4.10 4.39 9.76
C ASN A 9 3.67 3.27 10.72
N LYS A 10 3.20 3.66 11.91
CA LYS A 10 2.76 2.75 12.98
C LYS A 10 1.58 1.86 12.58
N ASN A 11 0.66 2.35 11.73
CA ASN A 11 -0.48 1.55 11.27
C ASN A 11 -0.02 0.43 10.34
N LYS A 12 0.89 0.74 9.40
CA LYS A 12 1.51 -0.26 8.52
C LYS A 12 2.22 -1.34 9.34
N LEU A 13 2.99 -0.93 10.35
CA LEU A 13 3.69 -1.87 11.22
C LEU A 13 2.73 -2.79 11.99
N ALA A 14 1.64 -2.24 12.54
CA ALA A 14 0.62 -3.03 13.22
C ALA A 14 -0.04 -4.05 12.28
N GLU A 15 -0.36 -3.66 11.05
CA GLU A 15 -0.90 -4.59 10.04
C GLU A 15 0.10 -5.71 9.71
N VAL A 16 1.37 -5.38 9.47
CA VAL A 16 2.43 -6.37 9.19
C VAL A 16 2.62 -7.34 10.35
N LYS A 17 2.74 -6.83 11.59
CA LYS A 17 2.90 -7.65 12.80
C LYS A 17 1.71 -8.56 13.08
N SER A 18 0.51 -8.18 12.63
CA SER A 18 -0.66 -9.07 12.74
C SER A 18 -0.58 -10.31 11.86
N VAL A 19 0.27 -10.30 10.82
CA VAL A 19 0.46 -11.42 9.89
C VAL A 19 1.78 -12.15 10.13
N ILE A 20 2.85 -11.39 10.36
CA ILE A 20 4.23 -11.83 10.55
C ILE A 20 4.76 -11.20 11.85
N ALA A 21 4.68 -11.94 12.96
CA ALA A 21 4.95 -11.42 14.30
C ALA A 21 6.43 -11.02 14.52
N ASP A 22 7.36 -11.76 13.91
CA ASP A 22 8.81 -11.65 14.15
C ASP A 22 9.50 -10.57 13.29
N VAL A 23 8.74 -9.57 12.83
CA VAL A 23 9.28 -8.44 12.07
C VAL A 23 9.78 -7.33 13.00
N GLU A 24 11.03 -6.91 12.78
CA GLU A 24 11.64 -5.77 13.46
C GLU A 24 11.44 -4.48 12.65
N GLN A 25 11.05 -3.39 13.30
CA GLN A 25 10.90 -2.10 12.62
C GLN A 25 12.27 -1.43 12.48
N LEU A 26 12.58 -0.94 11.28
CA LEU A 26 13.62 0.08 11.07
C LEU A 26 12.95 1.38 10.63
N ASP A 27 13.00 2.39 11.48
CA ASP A 27 12.46 3.72 11.17
C ASP A 27 13.54 4.54 10.45
N ILE A 28 13.76 4.21 9.17
CA ILE A 28 14.68 4.90 8.28
C ILE A 28 13.85 5.63 7.24
N ASN A 29 14.09 6.93 7.10
CA ASN A 29 13.47 7.72 6.04
C ASN A 29 14.21 7.46 4.72
N LEU A 30 13.67 6.57 3.89
CA LEU A 30 14.19 6.29 2.57
C LEU A 30 13.60 7.28 1.55
N PRO A 31 14.40 7.83 0.62
CA PRO A 31 13.88 8.60 -0.49
C PRO A 31 12.94 7.75 -1.34
N GLU A 32 11.78 8.30 -1.70
CA GLU A 32 10.86 7.69 -2.66
C GLU A 32 11.02 8.40 -4.00
N ILE A 33 11.54 7.69 -5.01
CA ILE A 33 11.62 8.19 -6.37
C ILE A 33 10.21 8.40 -6.95
N GLN A 34 10.09 9.33 -7.90
CA GLN A 34 8.85 9.54 -8.64
C GLN A 34 8.81 8.57 -9.83
N GLU A 35 7.99 7.54 -9.71
CA GLU A 35 7.76 6.54 -10.76
C GLU A 35 6.29 6.15 -10.80
N ILE A 36 5.81 5.72 -11.96
CA ILE A 36 4.46 5.17 -12.12
C ILE A 36 4.42 3.67 -11.87
N ASP A 37 5.56 3.00 -11.96
CA ASP A 37 5.72 1.59 -11.63
C ASP A 37 6.22 1.42 -10.19
N ALA A 38 5.33 0.94 -9.32
CA ALA A 38 5.65 0.67 -7.92
C ALA A 38 6.80 -0.33 -7.73
N HIS A 39 7.08 -1.23 -8.68
CA HIS A 39 8.18 -2.19 -8.56
C HIS A 39 9.54 -1.49 -8.52
N LYS A 40 9.70 -0.41 -9.30
CA LYS A 40 10.93 0.40 -9.32
C LYS A 40 11.10 1.18 -8.02
N ILE A 41 10.02 1.74 -7.49
CA ILE A 41 10.03 2.46 -6.19
C ILE A 41 10.47 1.49 -5.08
N ILE A 42 9.89 0.29 -5.06
CA ILE A 42 10.26 -0.77 -4.12
C ILE A 42 11.72 -1.17 -4.27
N ALA A 43 12.21 -1.35 -5.51
CA ALA A 43 13.59 -1.73 -5.78
C ALA A 43 14.56 -0.69 -5.21
N GLU A 44 14.32 0.60 -5.48
CA GLU A 44 15.16 1.69 -4.99
C GLU A 44 15.15 1.75 -3.46
N LYS A 45 13.98 1.62 -2.82
CA LYS A 45 13.86 1.54 -1.36
C LYS A 45 14.70 0.40 -0.78
N LEU A 46 14.67 -0.78 -1.40
CA LEU A 46 15.45 -1.93 -0.93
C LEU A 46 16.95 -1.74 -1.17
N HIS A 47 17.35 -1.19 -2.31
CA HIS A 47 18.75 -0.88 -2.57
C HIS A 47 19.30 0.08 -1.51
N GLU A 48 18.58 1.16 -1.23
CA GLU A 48 18.94 2.14 -0.20
C GLU A 48 18.99 1.49 1.19
N ALA A 49 18.03 0.61 1.53
CA ALA A 49 18.04 -0.12 2.80
C ALA A 49 19.37 -0.84 3.08
N PHE A 50 19.91 -1.53 2.08
CA PHE A 50 21.18 -2.24 2.17
C PHE A 50 22.41 -1.32 2.29
N HIS A 51 22.26 -0.01 2.07
CA HIS A 51 23.31 0.97 2.36
C HIS A 51 23.32 1.40 3.83
N HIS A 52 22.18 1.31 4.53
CA HIS A 52 22.05 1.72 5.94
C HIS A 52 22.23 0.58 6.94
N HIS A 53 21.77 -0.64 6.60
CA HIS A 53 21.78 -1.76 7.53
C HIS A 53 22.03 -3.10 6.83
N SER A 54 22.51 -4.09 7.58
CA SER A 54 22.65 -5.48 7.09
C SER A 54 21.52 -6.35 7.61
N GLY A 55 20.87 -7.10 6.73
CA GLY A 55 19.76 -7.98 7.11
C GLY A 55 18.90 -8.37 5.92
N GLU A 56 17.75 -8.97 6.22
CA GLU A 56 16.69 -9.16 5.24
C GLU A 56 15.67 -8.03 5.40
N PHE A 57 15.20 -7.48 4.29
CA PHE A 57 14.33 -6.31 4.30
C PHE A 57 13.00 -6.60 3.63
N ILE A 58 11.95 -6.05 4.21
CA ILE A 58 10.70 -5.80 3.55
C ILE A 58 10.43 -4.29 3.50
N VAL A 59 9.91 -3.85 2.36
CA VAL A 59 9.37 -2.51 2.14
C VAL A 59 8.05 -2.63 1.41
N GLU A 60 7.22 -1.60 1.47
CA GLU A 60 5.95 -1.60 0.77
C GLU A 60 5.65 -0.29 0.06
N ASP A 61 4.79 -0.40 -0.94
CA ASP A 61 4.14 0.70 -1.62
C ASP A 61 2.64 0.40 -1.68
N THR A 62 1.83 1.42 -1.43
CA THR A 62 0.38 1.29 -1.48
C THR A 62 -0.17 2.41 -2.33
N SER A 63 -0.80 2.00 -3.42
CA SER A 63 -1.16 2.83 -4.55
C SER A 63 -2.67 2.76 -4.79
N LEU A 64 -3.24 3.84 -5.33
CA LEU A 64 -4.64 3.92 -5.74
C LEU A 64 -4.70 4.27 -7.24
N TYR A 65 -5.25 3.38 -8.05
CA TYR A 65 -5.30 3.50 -9.50
C TYR A 65 -6.73 3.83 -9.93
N LEU A 66 -6.94 4.95 -10.62
CA LEU A 66 -8.25 5.32 -11.16
C LEU A 66 -8.30 4.98 -12.64
N SER A 67 -9.30 4.21 -13.07
CA SER A 67 -9.48 3.86 -14.49
C SER A 67 -9.66 5.10 -15.36
N CYS A 68 -10.36 6.13 -14.85
CA CYS A 68 -10.58 7.39 -15.57
C CYS A 68 -9.30 8.20 -15.87
N LEU A 69 -8.21 7.92 -15.16
CA LEU A 69 -6.91 8.56 -15.38
C LEU A 69 -5.86 7.56 -15.91
N ASN A 70 -6.29 6.48 -16.55
CA ASN A 70 -5.41 5.42 -17.05
C ASN A 70 -4.44 4.89 -15.97
N GLY A 71 -4.92 4.75 -14.73
CA GLY A 71 -4.17 4.23 -13.59
C GLY A 71 -3.51 5.29 -12.70
N LEU A 72 -3.48 6.57 -13.08
CA LEU A 72 -3.06 7.61 -12.14
C LEU A 72 -4.11 7.79 -11.00
N PRO A 73 -3.71 8.29 -9.81
CA PRO A 73 -2.37 8.69 -9.43
C PRO A 73 -1.42 7.52 -9.14
N GLY A 74 -1.93 6.30 -8.96
CA GLY A 74 -1.11 5.12 -8.71
C GLY A 74 -0.20 5.32 -7.48
N PRO A 75 1.13 5.10 -7.62
CA PRO A 75 2.09 5.35 -6.53
C PRO A 75 2.20 6.81 -6.11
N LEU A 76 1.75 7.75 -6.94
CA LEU A 76 1.80 9.18 -6.65
C LEU A 76 0.63 9.66 -5.79
N ILE A 77 -0.23 8.75 -5.30
CA ILE A 77 -1.43 9.07 -4.52
C ILE A 77 -1.16 9.98 -3.31
N LYS A 78 0.01 9.87 -2.66
CA LYS A 78 0.41 10.73 -1.56
C LYS A 78 0.35 12.22 -1.94
N TRP A 79 0.83 12.57 -3.13
CA TRP A 79 0.85 13.95 -3.62
C TRP A 79 -0.55 14.46 -3.95
N PHE A 80 -1.41 13.61 -4.49
CA PHE A 80 -2.82 13.94 -4.76
C PHE A 80 -3.57 14.17 -3.44
N MET A 81 -3.34 13.32 -2.44
CA MET A 81 -3.92 13.50 -1.10
C MET A 81 -3.48 14.80 -0.42
N GLN A 82 -2.22 15.21 -0.60
CA GLN A 82 -1.70 16.46 -0.01
C GLN A 82 -2.22 17.73 -0.69
N THR A 83 -2.66 17.63 -1.95
CA THR A 83 -3.02 18.80 -2.75
C THR A 83 -4.54 18.92 -2.90
N ILE A 84 -5.17 17.95 -3.54
CA ILE A 84 -6.60 17.98 -3.87
C ILE A 84 -7.45 17.19 -2.86
N GLY A 85 -6.83 16.29 -2.10
CA GLY A 85 -7.47 15.50 -1.05
C GLY A 85 -8.59 14.59 -1.56
N ASN A 86 -9.33 14.02 -0.61
CA ASN A 86 -10.43 13.09 -0.88
C ASN A 86 -11.51 13.70 -1.79
N GLU A 87 -11.96 14.91 -1.47
CA GLU A 87 -12.97 15.63 -2.26
C GLU A 87 -12.51 15.89 -3.70
N GLY A 88 -11.24 16.26 -3.90
CA GLY A 88 -10.69 16.51 -5.22
C GLY A 88 -10.61 15.24 -6.07
N ILE A 89 -10.13 14.13 -5.49
CA ILE A 89 -10.06 12.84 -6.19
C ILE A 89 -11.47 12.34 -6.54
N ALA A 90 -12.42 12.42 -5.61
CA ALA A 90 -13.82 12.03 -5.87
C ALA A 90 -14.45 12.87 -6.99
N ARG A 91 -14.18 14.17 -7.01
CA ARG A 91 -14.64 15.09 -8.06
C ARG A 91 -14.05 14.74 -9.43
N ILE A 92 -12.79 14.31 -9.51
CA ILE A 92 -12.20 13.87 -10.77
C ILE A 92 -12.97 12.66 -11.32
N ALA A 93 -13.17 11.62 -10.51
CA ALA A 93 -13.92 10.44 -10.91
C ALA A 93 -15.36 10.77 -11.37
N GLU A 94 -16.04 11.67 -10.65
CA GLU A 94 -17.37 12.17 -11.00
C GLU A 94 -17.37 12.91 -12.35
N LYS A 95 -16.37 13.75 -12.61
CA LYS A 95 -16.28 14.54 -13.85
C LYS A 95 -15.97 13.73 -15.10
N PHE A 96 -15.25 12.63 -14.95
CA PHE A 96 -15.00 11.68 -16.04
C PHE A 96 -16.10 10.62 -16.17
N GLU A 97 -17.12 10.65 -15.30
CA GLU A 97 -18.22 9.66 -15.27
C GLU A 97 -17.72 8.20 -15.21
N ASN A 98 -16.53 8.00 -14.62
CA ASN A 98 -15.92 6.69 -14.44
C ASN A 98 -15.27 6.64 -13.07
N ALA A 99 -15.94 5.88 -12.19
CA ALA A 99 -15.57 5.70 -10.80
C ALA A 99 -14.71 4.45 -10.56
N GLU A 100 -14.46 3.61 -11.56
CA GLU A 100 -13.70 2.37 -11.38
C GLU A 100 -12.29 2.67 -10.86
N ALA A 101 -11.88 1.92 -9.82
CA ALA A 101 -10.57 2.05 -9.22
C ALA A 101 -10.06 0.74 -8.64
N GLU A 102 -8.75 0.67 -8.48
CA GLU A 102 -8.06 -0.43 -7.82
C GLU A 102 -7.13 0.08 -6.73
N ALA A 103 -7.23 -0.52 -5.56
CA ALA A 103 -6.28 -0.36 -4.47
C ALA A 103 -5.26 -1.50 -4.56
N ARG A 104 -3.95 -1.17 -4.64
CA ARG A 104 -2.89 -2.19 -4.69
C ARG A 104 -1.85 -1.93 -3.63
N THR A 105 -1.36 -3.01 -3.01
CA THR A 105 -0.16 -2.98 -2.17
C THR A 105 0.83 -3.97 -2.73
N ILE A 106 2.06 -3.49 -2.98
CA ILE A 106 3.19 -4.33 -3.35
C ILE A 106 4.17 -4.33 -2.18
N ILE A 107 4.55 -5.53 -1.74
CA ILE A 107 5.60 -5.74 -0.75
C ILE A 107 6.81 -6.29 -1.48
N GLY A 108 7.92 -5.57 -1.38
CA GLY A 108 9.22 -6.05 -1.80
C GLY A 108 9.91 -6.75 -0.65
N TYR A 109 10.51 -7.90 -0.93
CA TYR A 109 11.37 -8.63 -0.02
C TYR A 109 12.74 -8.82 -0.67
N ALA A 110 13.81 -8.58 0.07
CA ALA A 110 15.16 -8.87 -0.38
C ALA A 110 16.04 -9.38 0.77
N LYS A 111 16.77 -10.47 0.49
CA LYS A 111 17.83 -10.99 1.37
C LYS A 111 19.22 -10.42 1.03
N ASN A 112 19.38 -9.92 -0.19
CA ASN A 112 20.60 -9.33 -0.73
C ASN A 112 20.23 -8.36 -1.87
N LYS A 113 21.21 -7.63 -2.42
CA LYS A 113 21.01 -6.65 -3.49
C LYS A 113 20.68 -7.26 -4.87
N GLU A 114 20.82 -8.57 -5.05
CA GLU A 114 20.75 -9.22 -6.35
C GLU A 114 19.34 -9.70 -6.69
N GLU A 115 18.57 -10.12 -5.68
CA GLU A 115 17.27 -10.76 -5.88
C GLU A 115 16.18 -10.10 -5.03
N ILE A 116 15.22 -9.46 -5.70
CA ILE A 116 14.02 -8.90 -5.09
C ILE A 116 12.82 -9.79 -5.44
N LYS A 117 12.05 -10.18 -4.42
CA LYS A 117 10.75 -10.83 -4.57
C LYS A 117 9.64 -9.82 -4.32
N TYR A 118 8.60 -9.88 -5.14
CA TYR A 118 7.45 -8.99 -5.04
C TYR A 118 6.20 -9.78 -4.71
N PHE A 119 5.42 -9.27 -3.76
CA PHE A 119 4.16 -9.84 -3.33
C PHE A 119 3.08 -8.78 -3.45
N GLU A 120 2.10 -9.02 -4.31
CA GLU A 120 1.06 -8.03 -4.61
C GLU A 120 -0.30 -8.50 -4.09
N GLY A 121 -1.03 -7.57 -3.47
CA GLY A 121 -2.45 -7.69 -3.21
C GLY A 121 -3.20 -6.58 -3.92
N VAL A 122 -4.38 -6.90 -4.44
CA VAL A 122 -5.22 -5.99 -5.23
C VAL A 122 -6.65 -6.12 -4.75
N ILE A 123 -7.32 -4.98 -4.58
CA ILE A 123 -8.75 -4.89 -4.33
C ILE A 123 -9.35 -3.96 -5.38
N LYS A 124 -10.38 -4.46 -6.06
CA LYS A 124 -11.20 -3.68 -7.00
C LYS A 124 -12.31 -2.95 -6.25
N GLY A 125 -12.71 -1.82 -6.78
CA GLY A 125 -13.77 -1.01 -6.20
C GLY A 125 -14.06 0.21 -7.03
N LYS A 126 -14.66 1.19 -6.36
CA LYS A 126 -15.04 2.46 -6.96
C LYS A 126 -14.73 3.65 -6.07
N ILE A 127 -14.44 4.78 -6.71
CA ILE A 127 -14.34 6.08 -6.07
C ILE A 127 -15.74 6.64 -5.83
N VAL A 128 -16.00 7.06 -4.60
CA VAL A 128 -17.28 7.64 -4.17
C VAL A 128 -17.05 8.96 -3.44
N LYS A 129 -18.14 9.71 -3.22
CA LYS A 129 -18.08 10.88 -2.33
C LYS A 129 -17.57 10.45 -0.94
N PRO A 130 -16.73 11.25 -0.27
CA PRO A 130 -16.12 10.87 0.98
C PRO A 130 -17.18 10.50 2.05
N ARG A 131 -17.02 9.34 2.69
CA ARG A 131 -17.84 8.90 3.82
C ARG A 131 -16.97 8.25 4.90
N GLY A 132 -17.43 8.29 6.15
CA GLY A 132 -16.69 7.79 7.30
C GLY A 132 -15.66 8.79 7.85
N GLU A 133 -15.00 8.41 8.93
CA GLU A 133 -14.00 9.25 9.59
C GLU A 133 -12.66 9.19 8.85
N THR A 134 -12.10 10.34 8.47
CA THR A 134 -10.80 10.39 7.77
C THR A 134 -9.66 10.16 8.76
N LYS A 135 -9.35 8.89 9.03
CA LYS A 135 -8.20 8.50 9.87
C LYS A 135 -6.92 8.36 9.07
N PHE A 136 -7.02 7.87 7.84
CA PHE A 136 -5.85 7.55 7.03
C PHE A 136 -6.14 7.65 5.53
N GLY A 137 -5.36 8.48 4.83
CA GLY A 137 -5.30 8.52 3.38
C GLY A 137 -6.67 8.65 2.69
N TRP A 138 -6.86 7.80 1.69
CA TRP A 138 -7.99 7.81 0.75
C TRP A 138 -9.10 6.80 1.12
N ASP A 139 -9.03 6.20 2.31
CA ASP A 139 -10.06 5.28 2.80
C ASP A 139 -11.50 5.83 2.69
N PRO A 140 -11.77 7.13 2.92
CA PRO A 140 -13.13 7.68 2.84
C PRO A 140 -13.74 7.67 1.44
N ILE A 141 -12.94 7.56 0.39
CA ILE A 141 -13.42 7.64 -1.00
C ILE A 141 -13.39 6.32 -1.74
N PHE A 142 -12.82 5.27 -1.15
CA PHE A 142 -12.73 3.96 -1.80
C PHE A 142 -13.76 3.00 -1.23
N GLN A 143 -14.71 2.58 -2.06
CA GLN A 143 -15.68 1.53 -1.76
C GLN A 143 -15.27 0.26 -2.50
N PRO A 144 -14.83 -0.80 -1.80
CA PRO A 144 -14.46 -2.06 -2.43
C PRO A 144 -15.69 -2.77 -3.02
N ASP A 145 -15.47 -3.55 -4.07
CA ASP A 145 -16.52 -4.36 -4.69
C ASP A 145 -17.12 -5.36 -3.69
N GLY A 146 -18.44 -5.53 -3.73
CA GLY A 146 -19.18 -6.41 -2.81
C GLY A 146 -19.54 -5.76 -1.46
N TYR A 147 -19.21 -4.48 -1.25
CA TYR A 147 -19.53 -3.74 -0.03
C TYR A 147 -20.26 -2.43 -0.33
N ASP A 148 -21.12 -1.99 0.59
CA ASP A 148 -21.80 -0.68 0.56
C ASP A 148 -21.10 0.39 1.41
N LYS A 149 -19.99 0.02 2.06
CA LYS A 149 -19.19 0.88 2.94
C LYS A 149 -17.90 1.29 2.26
N THR A 150 -17.42 2.50 2.53
CA THR A 150 -16.02 2.87 2.24
C THR A 150 -15.09 2.18 3.23
N PHE A 151 -13.79 2.12 2.93
CA PHE A 151 -12.81 1.63 3.90
C PHE A 151 -12.81 2.42 5.21
N ALA A 152 -13.16 3.71 5.20
CA ALA A 152 -13.25 4.52 6.42
C ALA A 152 -14.52 4.26 7.24
N GLU A 153 -15.56 3.66 6.64
CA GLU A 153 -16.78 3.22 7.33
C GLU A 153 -16.67 1.80 7.91
N MET A 154 -15.64 1.04 7.51
CA MET A 154 -15.38 -0.31 8.03
C MET A 154 -14.70 -0.26 9.40
N LYS A 155 -14.96 -1.29 10.22
CA LYS A 155 -14.14 -1.51 11.42
C LYS A 155 -12.71 -1.87 10.99
N ALA A 156 -11.72 -1.51 11.81
CA ALA A 156 -10.32 -1.81 11.50
C ALA A 156 -10.07 -3.30 11.22
N GLU A 157 -10.67 -4.19 12.00
CA GLU A 157 -10.59 -5.64 11.80
C GLU A 157 -11.24 -6.10 10.48
N GLU A 158 -12.42 -5.57 10.16
CA GLU A 158 -13.15 -5.85 8.90
C GLU A 158 -12.30 -5.46 7.69
N LYS A 159 -11.75 -4.24 7.70
CA LYS A 159 -10.84 -3.75 6.66
C LYS A 159 -9.59 -4.62 6.55
N ASN A 160 -8.95 -4.94 7.68
CA ASN A 160 -7.72 -5.72 7.71
C ASN A 160 -7.88 -7.13 7.15
N ASN A 161 -9.07 -7.73 7.23
CA ASN A 161 -9.33 -9.06 6.66
C ASN A 161 -9.41 -9.06 5.13
N ILE A 162 -9.71 -7.92 4.52
CA ILE A 162 -9.90 -7.81 3.06
C ILE A 162 -8.87 -6.90 2.39
N SER A 163 -7.99 -6.24 3.14
CA SER A 163 -7.12 -5.22 2.57
C SER A 163 -6.12 -5.83 1.58
N MET A 164 -5.82 -5.06 0.55
CA MET A 164 -4.74 -5.36 -0.38
C MET A 164 -3.40 -5.64 0.34
N ARG A 165 -3.11 -4.93 1.44
CA ARG A 165 -1.93 -5.20 2.26
C ARG A 165 -1.99 -6.59 2.90
N ARG A 166 -3.13 -7.00 3.47
CA ARG A 166 -3.31 -8.34 4.03
C ARG A 166 -3.07 -9.41 2.98
N LEU A 167 -3.65 -9.25 1.78
CA LEU A 167 -3.44 -10.19 0.67
C LEU A 167 -1.97 -10.30 0.27
N ALA A 168 -1.24 -9.18 0.18
CA ALA A 168 0.19 -9.18 -0.10
C ALA A 168 1.00 -9.86 1.02
N LEU A 169 0.65 -9.59 2.28
CA LEU A 169 1.31 -10.15 3.46
C LEU A 169 1.12 -11.66 3.58
N GLU A 170 -0.06 -12.19 3.25
CA GLU A 170 -0.28 -13.65 3.27
C GLU A 170 0.60 -14.36 2.24
N LYS A 171 0.76 -13.79 1.04
CA LYS A 171 1.68 -14.31 0.01
C LYS A 171 3.14 -14.27 0.48
N LEU A 172 3.56 -13.16 1.09
CA LEU A 172 4.90 -13.05 1.68
C LEU A 172 5.08 -14.10 2.80
N LYS A 173 4.11 -14.26 3.69
CA LYS A 173 4.15 -15.22 4.79
C LYS A 173 4.29 -16.65 4.29
N GLU A 174 3.55 -17.03 3.25
CA GLU A 174 3.67 -18.34 2.63
C GLU A 174 5.08 -18.56 2.08
N PHE A 175 5.63 -17.59 1.36
CA PHE A 175 7.01 -17.65 0.87
C PHE A 175 8.03 -17.81 2.00
N LEU A 176 7.92 -17.02 3.06
CA LEU A 176 8.85 -17.08 4.20
C LEU A 176 8.78 -18.40 4.99
N ARG A 177 7.69 -19.17 4.89
CA ARG A 177 7.59 -20.50 5.52
C ARG A 177 8.31 -21.59 4.73
N ILE A 178 8.47 -21.41 3.42
CA ILE A 178 9.02 -22.41 2.50
C ILE A 178 10.50 -22.15 2.21
N LYS A 179 10.92 -20.88 2.31
CA LYS A 179 12.31 -20.43 2.17
C LYS A 179 13.21 -20.96 3.29
#